data_AF-A0A7X7C6J4-F1
#
_entry.id   AF-A0A7X7C6J4-F1
#
_cell.length_a   1.000
_cell.length_b   1.000
_cell.length_c   1.000
_cell.angle_alpha   90.00
_cell.angle_beta   90.00
_cell.angle_gamma   90.00
#
_symmetry.space_group_name_H-M   'P 1'
#
loop_
_entity.id
_entity.type
_entity.pdbx_description
1 polymer ?
#
loop_
_entity_poly.entity_id
_entity_poly.type
_entity_poly.pdbx_seq_one_letter_code
_entity_poly.pdbx_strand_id
1 'polypeptide(L)' 'MYKTCEYIISAVKKEQFPNSQNLNEYVFLGRSNVGKSSLINALTQRKLLARTSSKPGKTQTLNFFLIDKAFYLVDVPGYG' A
#
# COMPACT_ATOMS: atom_id res chain seq x y z
N MET A 1 8.07 3.93 16.21
CA MET A 1 6.67 3.56 15.94
C MET A 1 6.00 4.75 15.28
N TYR A 2 5.30 4.55 14.17
CA TYR A 2 4.70 5.66 13.41
C TYR A 2 3.50 6.26 14.15
N LYS A 3 3.35 7.58 14.09
CA LYS A 3 2.27 8.34 14.74
C LYS A 3 1.00 8.33 13.90
N THR A 4 1.11 8.51 12.58
CA THR A 4 -0.01 8.49 11.65
C THR A 4 0.25 7.53 10.48
N CYS A 5 -0.78 6.79 10.10
CA CYS A 5 -0.74 5.86 8.96
C CYS A 5 -2.09 5.93 8.26
N GLU A 6 -2.18 6.64 7.14
CA GLU A 6 -3.45 6.97 6.49
C GLU A 6 -3.53 6.25 5.15
N TYR A 7 -4.62 5.53 4.90
CA TYR A 7 -4.92 5.05 3.56
C TYR A 7 -5.38 6.22 2.71
N ILE A 8 -4.72 6.45 1.57
CA ILE A 8 -4.98 7.60 0.72
C ILE A 8 -5.82 7.20 -0.49
N ILE A 9 -5.34 6.23 -1.29
CA ILE A 9 -6.00 5.82 -2.53
C ILE A 9 -5.56 4.43 -3.00
N SER A 10 -6.48 3.72 -3.65
CA SER A 10 -6.20 2.58 -4.52
C SER A 10 -6.18 3.08 -5.96
N ALA A 11 -5.00 3.38 -6.49
CA ALA A 11 -4.83 3.92 -7.83
C ALA A 11 -4.88 2.81 -8.89
N VAL A 12 -5.68 3.01 -9.94
CA VAL A 12 -5.72 2.17 -11.15
C VAL A 12 -4.84 2.72 -12.28
N LYS A 13 -4.48 4.00 -12.21
CA LYS A 13 -3.67 4.70 -13.22
C LYS A 13 -2.74 5.72 -12.58
N LYS A 14 -1.69 6.11 -13.31
CA LYS A 14 -0.64 7.03 -12.82
C LYS A 14 -1.19 8.41 -12.45
N GLU A 15 -2.23 8.88 -13.13
CA GLU A 15 -2.84 10.19 -12.87
C GLU A 15 -3.49 10.29 -11.49
N GLN A 16 -3.73 9.14 -10.83
CA GLN A 16 -4.31 9.07 -9.48
C GLN A 16 -3.24 9.01 -8.38
N PHE A 17 -1.95 9.03 -8.71
CA PHE A 17 -0.89 8.89 -7.71
C PHE A 17 -0.87 10.14 -6.81
N PRO A 18 -0.89 9.99 -5.47
CA PRO A 18 -1.04 11.11 -4.54
C PRO A 18 0.25 11.93 -4.34
N ASN A 19 1.24 11.83 -5.23
CA ASN A 19 2.57 12.39 -5.03
C ASN A 19 2.73 13.83 -5.55
N SER A 20 1.78 14.70 -5.23
CA SER A 20 1.90 16.15 -5.53
C SER A 20 2.99 16.84 -4.70
N GLN A 21 3.40 16.25 -3.58
CA GLN A 21 4.39 16.80 -2.64
C GLN A 21 5.80 16.21 -2.84
N ASN A 22 6.00 15.36 -3.86
CA ASN A 22 7.28 14.71 -4.16
C ASN A 22 7.91 13.98 -2.95
N LEU A 23 7.07 13.30 -2.16
CA LEU A 23 7.49 12.47 -1.04
C LEU A 23 8.09 11.15 -1.54
N ASN A 24 8.97 10.56 -0.73
CA ASN A 24 9.55 9.26 -1.01
C ASN A 24 8.47 8.16 -1.00
N GLU A 25 8.61 7.18 -1.89
CA GLU A 25 7.70 6.05 -2.02
C GLU A 25 8.46 4.73 -1.80
N TYR A 26 7.98 3.88 -0.90
CA TYR A 26 8.54 2.55 -0.64
C TYR A 26 7.55 1.49 -1.06
N VAL A 27 7.96 0.66 -2.01
CA VAL A 27 7.07 -0.26 -2.73
C VAL A 27 7.24 -1.69 -2.24
N PHE A 28 6.14 -2.35 -1.90
CA PHE A 28 6.11 -3.78 -1.55
C PHE A 28 5.71 -4.61 -2.76
N LEU A 29 6.64 -5.41 -3.27
CA LEU A 29 6.46 -6.35 -4.38
C LEU A 29 6.62 -7.79 -3.90
N GLY A 30 5.87 -8.73 -4.48
CA GLY A 30 5.97 -10.15 -4.14
C GLY A 30 4.72 -10.93 -4.50
N ARG A 31 4.82 -12.27 -4.48
CA ARG A 31 3.74 -13.18 -4.90
C ARG A 31 2.42 -12.94 -4.17
N SER A 32 1.31 -13.34 -4.78
CA SER A 32 0.01 -13.44 -4.10
C SER A 32 0.15 -14.28 -2.81
N ASN A 33 -0.45 -13.81 -1.72
CA ASN A 33 -0.44 -14.47 -0.41
C ASN A 33 0.94 -14.71 0.25
N VAL A 34 2.02 -14.05 -0.20
CA VAL A 34 3.36 -14.16 0.43
C VAL A 34 3.48 -13.43 1.78
N GLY A 35 2.46 -12.65 2.18
CA GLY A 35 2.45 -11.94 3.47
C GLY A 35 2.76 -10.44 3.41
N LYS A 36 2.75 -9.79 2.23
CA LYS A 36 2.97 -8.33 2.08
C LYS A 36 2.06 -7.50 2.99
N SER A 37 0.75 -7.74 2.94
CA SER A 37 -0.22 -7.01 3.76
C SER A 37 -0.01 -7.25 5.26
N SER A 38 0.40 -8.46 5.65
CA SER A 38 0.77 -8.77 7.05
C SER A 38 1.98 -7.97 7.51
N LEU A 39 3.00 -7.83 6.66
CA LEU A 39 4.17 -7.01 6.92
C LEU A 39 3.80 -5.53 7.07
N ILE A 40 2.96 -5.00 6.17
CA ILE A 40 2.50 -3.60 6.25
C ILE A 40 1.73 -3.35 7.54
N ASN A 41 0.81 -4.26 7.92
CA ASN A 41 0.05 -4.15 9.16
C ASN A 41 0.96 -4.25 10.40
N ALA A 42 2.02 -5.06 10.35
CA ALA A 42 3.01 -5.16 11.43
C ALA A 42 3.85 -3.87 11.56
N LEU A 43 4.34 -3.32 10.43
CA LEU A 43 5.14 -2.08 10.41
C LEU A 43 4.34 -0.87 10.88
N THR A 44 3.05 -0.80 10.52
CA THR A 44 2.16 0.31 10.88
C THR A 44 1.43 0.10 12.20
N GLN A 45 1.53 -1.09 12.81
CA GLN A 45 0.75 -1.54 13.96
C GLN A 45 -0.76 -1.34 13.80
N ARG A 46 -1.28 -1.37 12.56
CA ARG A 46 -2.70 -1.23 12.26
C ARG A 46 -3.22 -2.52 11.64
N LYS A 47 -4.14 -3.21 12.33
CA LYS A 47 -4.64 -4.53 11.93
C LYS A 47 -5.41 -4.57 10.61
N LEU A 48 -5.94 -3.44 10.13
CA LEU A 48 -6.83 -3.37 8.97
C LEU A 48 -6.41 -2.31 7.95
N LEU A 49 -5.16 -1.85 7.98
CA LEU A 49 -4.69 -0.82 7.05
C LEU A 49 -4.50 -1.40 5.64
N ALA A 50 -3.73 -2.48 5.50
CA ALA A 50 -3.62 -3.23 4.26
C ALA A 50 -4.60 -4.41 4.28
N ARG A 51 -5.57 -4.40 3.36
CA ARG A 51 -6.52 -5.51 3.20
C ARG A 51 -5.93 -6.58 2.29
N THR A 52 -5.93 -7.82 2.76
CA THR A 52 -5.61 -8.98 1.92
C THR A 52 -6.76 -9.21 0.94
N SER A 53 -6.60 -8.84 -0.33
CA SER A 53 -7.59 -9.19 -1.36
C SER A 53 -7.49 -10.70 -1.65
N SER A 54 -8.58 -11.43 -1.40
CA SER A 54 -8.68 -12.88 -1.64
C SER A 54 -9.22 -13.25 -3.02
N LYS A 55 -9.66 -12.28 -3.83
CA LYS A 55 -10.23 -12.53 -5.17
C LYS A 55 -9.20 -12.20 -6.26
N PRO A 56 -8.71 -13.21 -7.00
CA PRO A 56 -7.84 -12.98 -8.15
C PRO A 56 -8.59 -12.32 -9.30
N GLY A 57 -7.92 -11.42 -10.00
CA GLY A 57 -8.31 -11.00 -11.35
C GLY A 57 -9.44 -9.98 -11.43
N LYS A 58 -9.07 -8.72 -11.70
CA LYS A 58 -9.55 -7.94 -12.87
C LYS A 58 -9.04 -6.51 -12.87
N THR A 59 -8.58 -5.99 -11.73
CA THR A 59 -7.96 -4.66 -11.66
C THR A 59 -6.80 -4.69 -10.67
N GLN A 60 -5.58 -4.50 -11.17
CA GLN A 60 -4.39 -4.38 -10.33
C GLN A 60 -4.30 -2.94 -9.83
N THR A 61 -4.79 -2.67 -8.61
CA THR A 61 -4.70 -1.34 -7.98
C THR A 61 -3.46 -1.24 -7.09
N LEU A 62 -2.78 -0.09 -7.14
CA LEU A 62 -1.71 0.27 -6.22
C LEU A 62 -2.30 0.97 -5.00
N ASN A 63 -2.10 0.43 -3.80
CA ASN A 63 -2.61 1.07 -2.58
C ASN A 63 -1.53 1.96 -1.97
N PHE A 64 -1.84 3.24 -1.77
CA PHE A 64 -0.94 4.21 -1.16
C PHE A 64 -1.34 4.47 0.29
N PHE A 65 -0.36 4.39 1.18
CA PHE A 65 -0.49 4.70 2.61
C PHE A 65 0.48 5.81 2.98
N LEU A 66 -0.03 6.96 3.44
CA LEU A 66 0.79 8.06 3.92
C LEU A 66 1.20 7.80 5.37
N ILE A 67 2.51 7.73 5.62
CA ILE A 67 3.07 7.47 6.95
C ILE A 67 3.70 8.76 7.48
N ASP A 68 3.27 9.17 8.66
CA ASP A 68 3.76 10.36 9.38
C ASP A 68 3.79 11.64 8.54
N LYS A 69 2.95 11.72 7.49
CA LYS A 69 2.96 12.78 6.48
C LYS A 69 4.34 13.00 5.81
N ALA A 70 5.18 11.98 5.81
CA ALA A 70 6.59 12.09 5.41
C ALA A 70 6.93 11.21 4.20
N PHE A 71 6.27 10.06 4.04
CA PHE A 71 6.50 9.15 2.92
C PHE A 71 5.29 8.27 2.65
N TYR A 72 5.27 7.65 1.47
CA TYR A 72 4.28 6.66 1.09
C TYR A 72 4.82 5.24 1.23
N LEU A 73 4.03 4.35 1.83
CA LEU A 73 4.13 2.92 1.57
C LEU A 73 3.17 2.57 0.44
N VAL A 74 3.64 1.78 -0.52
CA VAL A 74 2.87 1.38 -1.69
C VAL A 74 2.74 -0.13 -1.72
N ASP A 75 1.51 -0.64 -1.59
CA ASP A 75 1.21 -2.06 -1.74
C ASP A 75 0.83 -2.35 -3.19
N VAL A 76 1.63 -3.19 -3.83
CA VAL A 76 1.42 -3.61 -5.22
C VAL A 76 0.68 -4.95 -5.22
N PRO A 77 -0.24 -5.16 -6.17
CA PRO A 77 -0.87 -6.45 -6.37
C PRO A 77 0.17 -7.56 -6.48
N GLY A 78 -0.12 -8.69 -5.82
CA GLY A 78 0.76 -9.84 -5.94
C GLY A 78 0.75 -10.39 -7.36
N TYR A 79 1.92 -10.82 -7.83
CA TYR A 79 2.02 -11.58 -9.07
C TYR A 79 1.90 -13.08 -8.80
N GLY A 80 1.49 -13.83 -9.82
CA GLY A 80 1.29 -15.29 -9.72
C GLY A 80 -0.07 -15.66 -9.16
#